data_AF-A0A8J5E558-F1
#
_entry.id   AF-A0A8J5E558-F1
#
_cell.length_a   1.000
_cell.length_b   1.000
_cell.length_c   1.000
_cell.angle_alpha   90.00
_cell.angle_beta   90.00
_cell.angle_gamma   90.00
#
_symmetry.space_group_name_H-M   'P 1'
#
loop_
_entity.id
_entity.type
_entity.pdbx_description
1 polymer ?
#
loop_
_entity_poly.entity_id
_entity_poly.type
_entity_poly.pdbx_seq_one_letter_code
_entity_poly.pdbx_strand_id
1 'polypeptide(L)'
;MSSKVSGYLPKARSIVVPYAARRGWPTNQGYVDERMVPRGSHRYPKKKHVPTEEELLATRNPPRTSAKHATPRSEVHKWHLKMADLRKQYLSESLVNADRADKAKDEYHQRYLAAAEKVREAARNAGLTEAELLTMPTISNLLSTAQLKRQTADEYEQKRLERQHNDQLQQLKQEEERARVVVQLIDQADDFIVTEEQLVAGVEKAFVNGSSSGRNPVGGWSITSFKEDSIMGVGRNSAGLEELVGMASEAEESKLTEIGDAIALELTGVTNNGKPGLGRIAEILRGDNVLERAEQLRNGKKMGEAEDLAEIRQALKDLE
;
A
#
# COMPACT_ATOMS: atom_id res chain seq x y z
N MET A 1 -28.91 23.22 -30.91
CA MET A 1 -29.37 22.32 -31.98
C MET A 1 -28.17 21.97 -32.84
N SER A 2 -27.66 20.74 -32.72
CA SER A 2 -26.52 20.26 -33.51
C SER A 2 -27.04 19.85 -34.89
N SER A 3 -26.80 20.68 -35.90
CA SER A 3 -27.09 20.30 -37.28
C SER A 3 -26.17 19.15 -37.64
N LYS A 4 -26.74 17.95 -37.80
CA LYS A 4 -26.02 16.81 -38.38
C LYS A 4 -25.73 17.18 -39.83
N VAL A 5 -24.53 17.65 -40.09
CA VAL A 5 -24.04 17.91 -41.46
C VAL A 5 -24.05 16.56 -42.19
N SER A 6 -24.93 16.41 -43.16
CA SER A 6 -24.98 15.22 -44.01
C SER A 6 -23.85 15.28 -45.04
N GLY A 7 -22.89 14.36 -44.91
CA GLY A 7 -21.75 14.24 -45.82
C GLY A 7 -20.41 14.60 -45.19
N TYR A 8 -19.33 13.98 -45.69
CA TYR A 8 -17.96 14.24 -45.25
C TYR A 8 -17.22 14.99 -46.35
N LEU A 9 -16.88 16.26 -46.09
CA LEU A 9 -16.00 17.01 -46.98
C LEU A 9 -14.56 16.53 -46.80
N PRO A 10 -13.76 16.49 -47.88
CA PRO A 10 -12.33 16.23 -47.75
C PRO A 10 -11.68 17.30 -46.88
N LYS A 11 -10.68 16.90 -46.10
CA LYS A 11 -9.93 17.83 -45.25
C LYS A 11 -9.25 18.89 -46.13
N ALA A 12 -9.42 20.16 -45.75
CA ALA A 12 -8.74 21.26 -46.41
C ALA A 12 -7.21 21.07 -46.36
N ARG A 13 -6.54 21.26 -47.49
CA ARG A 13 -5.08 21.19 -47.58
C ARG A 13 -4.47 22.49 -47.04
N SER A 14 -3.47 22.38 -46.18
CA SER A 14 -2.72 23.53 -45.67
C SER A 14 -1.83 24.10 -46.77
N ILE A 15 -1.91 25.41 -46.99
CA ILE A 15 -1.07 26.13 -47.97
C ILE A 15 0.37 26.29 -47.44
N VAL A 16 0.51 26.56 -46.13
CA VAL A 16 1.79 26.78 -45.44
C VAL A 16 1.93 25.81 -44.27
N VAL A 17 3.17 25.53 -43.85
CA VAL A 17 3.45 24.78 -42.62
C VAL A 17 2.99 25.61 -41.41
N PRO A 18 2.15 25.06 -40.51
CA PRO A 18 1.53 25.84 -39.44
C PRO A 18 2.57 26.50 -38.53
N TYR A 19 2.28 27.75 -38.11
CA TYR A 19 3.18 28.57 -37.30
C TYR A 19 3.53 27.90 -35.96
N ALA A 20 2.58 27.21 -35.33
CA ALA A 20 2.81 26.46 -34.10
C ALA A 20 3.93 25.41 -34.21
N ALA A 21 4.12 24.81 -35.40
CA ALA A 21 5.18 23.83 -35.65
C ALA A 21 6.59 24.46 -35.76
N ARG A 22 6.70 25.80 -35.74
CA ARG A 22 7.96 26.56 -35.67
C ARG A 22 8.52 26.64 -34.25
N ARG A 23 7.69 26.39 -33.23
CA ARG A 23 8.17 26.33 -31.85
C ARG A 23 9.12 25.14 -31.75
N GLY A 24 10.27 25.37 -31.12
CA GLY A 24 11.32 24.35 -30.97
C GLY A 24 10.82 23.09 -30.29
N TRP A 25 11.68 22.08 -30.19
CA TRP A 25 11.25 20.80 -29.63
C TRP A 25 10.88 20.94 -28.16
N PRO A 26 9.86 20.19 -27.69
CA PRO A 26 9.66 20.02 -26.27
C PRO A 26 10.94 19.44 -25.65
N THR A 27 11.37 20.00 -24.52
CA THR A 27 12.63 19.68 -23.82
C THR A 27 12.77 18.20 -23.45
N ASN A 28 11.69 17.43 -23.50
CA ASN A 28 11.62 16.03 -23.08
C ASN A 28 11.50 15.03 -24.24
N GLN A 29 11.86 15.41 -25.47
CA GLN A 29 11.78 14.51 -26.64
C GLN A 29 13.17 14.11 -27.16
N GLY A 30 13.47 12.81 -27.11
CA GLY A 30 14.74 12.22 -27.55
C GLY A 30 15.27 11.19 -26.55
N TYR A 31 16.42 10.59 -26.84
CA TYR A 31 17.12 9.73 -25.88
C TYR A 31 17.81 10.58 -24.80
N VAL A 32 17.57 10.23 -23.53
CA VAL A 32 18.23 10.86 -22.36
C VAL A 32 19.73 10.68 -22.46
N ASP A 33 20.18 9.43 -22.65
CA ASP A 33 21.60 9.10 -22.79
C ASP A 33 22.02 8.94 -24.25
N GLU A 34 23.17 9.50 -24.60
CA GLU A 34 23.74 9.40 -25.95
C GLU A 34 24.11 7.96 -26.34
N ARG A 35 24.43 7.12 -25.35
CA ARG A 35 24.82 5.72 -25.55
C ARG A 35 23.63 4.82 -25.88
N MET A 36 22.42 5.25 -25.56
CA MET A 36 21.18 4.50 -25.85
C MET A 36 20.66 4.76 -27.27
N VAL A 37 21.29 5.65 -28.04
CA VAL A 37 20.89 5.94 -29.43
C VAL A 37 21.33 4.78 -30.33
N PRO A 38 20.39 4.05 -30.97
CA PRO A 38 20.76 2.97 -31.89
C PRO A 38 21.67 3.47 -33.01
N ARG A 39 22.65 2.65 -33.39
CA ARG A 39 23.59 2.97 -34.47
C ARG A 39 22.84 3.26 -35.77
N GLY A 40 23.10 4.42 -36.39
CA GLY A 40 22.42 4.86 -37.62
C GLY A 40 21.13 5.65 -37.40
N SER A 41 20.71 5.85 -36.14
CA SER A 41 19.62 6.76 -35.78
C SER A 41 20.14 8.10 -35.27
N HIS A 42 19.29 9.12 -35.25
CA HIS A 42 19.59 10.40 -34.62
C HIS A 42 18.98 10.44 -33.21
N ARG A 43 19.74 10.95 -32.23
CA ARG A 43 19.26 11.18 -30.84
C ARG A 43 17.97 11.99 -30.77
N TYR A 44 17.85 12.87 -31.75
CA TYR A 44 16.94 13.98 -31.81
C TYR A 44 16.12 13.91 -33.10
N PRO A 45 14.83 14.30 -33.09
CA PRO A 45 14.03 14.32 -34.32
C PRO A 45 14.65 15.29 -35.34
N LYS A 46 14.30 15.19 -36.63
CA LYS A 46 14.77 16.19 -37.61
C LYS A 46 13.89 17.43 -37.51
N LYS A 47 14.49 18.63 -37.38
CA LYS A 47 13.74 19.89 -37.43
C LYS A 47 13.13 20.03 -38.83
N LYS A 48 11.82 20.24 -38.92
CA LYS A 48 11.18 20.60 -40.18
C LYS A 48 11.65 22.01 -40.53
N HIS A 49 12.25 22.19 -41.70
CA HIS A 49 12.57 23.52 -42.20
C HIS A 49 11.26 24.25 -42.46
N VAL A 50 11.15 25.46 -41.92
CA VAL A 50 9.99 26.30 -42.12
C VAL A 50 10.43 27.53 -42.89
N PRO A 51 9.94 27.70 -44.13
CA PRO A 51 10.39 28.80 -44.97
C PRO A 51 9.96 30.14 -44.39
N THR A 52 10.88 31.09 -44.43
CA THR A 52 10.69 32.49 -44.06
C THR A 52 9.81 33.19 -45.11
N GLU A 53 9.15 34.31 -44.77
CA GLU A 53 8.35 35.07 -45.75
C GLU A 53 9.18 35.43 -47.00
N GLU A 54 10.45 35.78 -46.82
CA GLU A 54 11.39 36.08 -47.91
C GLU A 54 11.70 34.86 -48.79
N GLU A 55 11.82 33.67 -48.18
CA GLU A 55 12.06 32.41 -48.90
C GLU A 55 10.81 31.96 -49.67
N LEU A 56 9.62 32.18 -49.10
CA LEU A 56 8.34 31.98 -49.78
C LEU A 56 8.20 32.93 -50.98
N LEU A 57 8.61 34.19 -50.83
CA LEU A 57 8.64 35.16 -51.93
C LEU A 57 9.73 34.84 -52.97
N ALA A 58 10.87 34.30 -52.56
CA ALA A 58 11.94 33.88 -53.47
C ALA A 58 11.49 32.73 -54.39
N THR A 59 10.56 31.90 -53.93
CA THR A 59 9.92 30.84 -54.74
C THR A 59 9.19 31.41 -55.98
N ARG A 60 8.80 32.70 -55.96
CA ARG A 60 8.24 33.43 -57.11
C ARG A 60 9.21 33.55 -58.29
N ASN A 61 10.51 33.60 -58.00
CA ASN A 61 11.57 34.00 -58.93
C ASN A 61 12.66 32.93 -59.02
N PRO A 62 12.41 31.71 -59.54
CA PRO A 62 13.52 30.91 -60.01
C PRO A 62 14.27 31.75 -61.07
N PRO A 63 15.60 31.96 -60.94
CA PRO A 63 16.34 32.76 -61.90
C PRO A 63 16.09 32.18 -63.28
N ARG A 64 15.56 32.98 -64.21
CA ARG A 64 15.47 32.58 -65.62
C ARG A 64 16.91 32.45 -66.10
N THR A 65 17.44 31.24 -66.11
CA THR A 65 18.84 30.93 -66.42
C THR A 65 19.25 31.30 -67.85
N SER A 66 18.32 31.78 -68.68
CA SER A 66 18.64 32.28 -70.02
C SER A 66 18.01 33.65 -70.27
N ALA A 67 18.86 34.67 -70.31
CA ALA A 67 18.54 36.01 -70.85
C ALA A 67 18.15 36.00 -72.35
N LYS A 68 18.24 34.84 -73.03
CA LYS A 68 18.03 34.67 -74.48
C LYS A 68 16.55 34.63 -74.91
N HIS A 69 15.58 34.66 -73.98
CA HIS A 69 14.14 34.62 -74.27
C HIS A 69 13.35 35.81 -73.69
N ALA A 70 13.99 36.97 -73.55
CA ALA A 70 13.37 38.16 -72.96
C ALA A 70 12.28 38.78 -73.84
N THR A 71 12.35 38.61 -75.17
CA THR A 71 11.37 39.17 -76.10
C THR A 71 10.40 38.10 -76.59
N PRO A 72 9.08 38.27 -76.41
CA PRO A 72 8.11 37.29 -76.84
C PRO A 72 8.00 37.25 -78.37
N ARG A 73 8.36 36.12 -78.98
CA ARG A 73 8.36 35.93 -80.45
C ARG A 73 6.97 35.76 -81.07
N SER A 74 5.95 35.37 -80.31
CA SER A 74 4.58 35.08 -80.79
C SER A 74 3.52 35.55 -79.78
N GLU A 75 2.30 35.86 -80.23
CA GLU A 75 1.18 36.25 -79.36
C GLU A 75 0.81 35.16 -78.35
N VAL A 76 0.85 33.90 -78.77
CA VAL A 76 0.65 32.74 -77.88
C VAL A 76 1.70 32.73 -76.78
N HIS A 77 2.95 33.06 -77.11
CA HIS A 77 4.04 33.19 -76.14
C HIS A 77 3.82 34.37 -75.18
N LYS A 78 3.31 35.52 -75.66
CA LYS A 78 2.91 36.65 -74.81
C LYS A 78 1.83 36.24 -73.81
N TRP A 79 0.83 35.48 -74.26
CA TRP A 79 -0.24 34.98 -73.38
C TRP A 79 0.29 34.01 -72.32
N HIS A 80 1.16 33.06 -72.67
CA HIS A 80 1.77 32.15 -71.71
C HIS A 80 2.61 32.88 -70.65
N LEU A 81 3.37 33.91 -71.04
CA LEU A 81 4.12 34.75 -70.10
C LEU A 81 3.17 35.48 -69.14
N LYS A 82 2.11 36.12 -69.65
CA LYS A 82 1.10 36.77 -68.82
C LYS A 82 0.46 35.80 -67.82
N MET A 83 0.09 34.60 -68.26
CA MET A 83 -0.48 33.57 -67.39
C MET A 83 0.53 33.05 -66.35
N ALA A 84 1.80 32.92 -66.71
CA ALA A 84 2.85 32.53 -65.78
C ALA A 84 3.05 33.62 -64.70
N ASP A 85 3.03 34.88 -65.08
CA ASP A 85 3.16 36.00 -64.15
C ASP A 85 1.95 36.09 -63.20
N LEU A 86 0.72 35.91 -63.70
CA LEU A 86 -0.47 35.83 -62.86
C LEU A 86 -0.40 34.67 -61.86
N ARG A 87 0.01 33.47 -62.29
CA ARG A 87 0.16 32.32 -61.38
C ARG A 87 1.19 32.60 -60.28
N LYS A 88 2.30 33.25 -60.61
CA LYS A 88 3.32 33.65 -59.65
C LYS A 88 2.80 34.68 -58.64
N GLN A 89 2.04 35.66 -59.11
CA GLN A 89 1.41 36.66 -58.26
C GLN A 89 0.45 35.99 -57.27
N TYR A 90 -0.51 35.20 -57.76
CA TYR A 90 -1.47 34.49 -56.88
C TYR A 90 -0.79 33.54 -55.90
N LEU A 91 0.24 32.80 -56.34
CA LEU A 91 1.00 31.94 -55.45
C LEU A 91 1.65 32.78 -54.32
N SER A 92 2.32 33.88 -54.66
CA SER A 92 3.00 34.71 -53.66
C SER A 92 2.02 35.35 -52.67
N GLU A 93 0.89 35.88 -53.15
CA GLU A 93 -0.16 36.46 -52.31
C GLU A 93 -0.79 35.40 -51.40
N SER A 94 -1.07 34.21 -51.94
CA SER A 94 -1.66 33.11 -51.16
C SER A 94 -0.75 32.62 -50.04
N LEU A 95 0.57 32.53 -50.29
CA LEU A 95 1.55 32.11 -49.29
C LEU A 95 1.71 33.16 -48.18
N VAL A 96 1.84 34.43 -48.54
CA VAL A 96 1.98 35.53 -47.56
C VAL A 96 0.71 35.68 -46.72
N ASN A 97 -0.47 35.63 -47.34
CA ASN A 97 -1.73 35.75 -46.64
C ASN A 97 -1.99 34.56 -45.71
N ALA A 98 -1.64 33.34 -46.13
CA ALA A 98 -1.74 32.15 -45.30
C ALA A 98 -0.80 32.23 -44.07
N ASP A 99 0.45 32.68 -44.26
CA ASP A 99 1.39 32.84 -43.14
C ASP A 99 0.90 33.87 -42.11
N ARG A 100 0.41 35.03 -42.58
CA ARG A 100 -0.18 36.05 -41.71
C ARG A 100 -1.42 35.56 -40.97
N ALA A 101 -2.31 34.86 -41.67
CA ALA A 101 -3.52 34.30 -41.06
C ALA A 101 -3.18 33.26 -39.98
N ASP A 102 -2.18 32.41 -40.21
CA ASP A 102 -1.75 31.43 -39.23
C ASP A 102 -1.04 32.07 -38.03
N LYS A 103 -0.22 33.11 -38.23
CA LYS A 103 0.34 33.92 -37.12
C LYS A 103 -0.77 34.54 -36.26
N ALA A 104 -1.77 35.15 -36.90
CA ALA A 104 -2.88 35.78 -36.19
C ALA A 104 -3.72 34.76 -35.38
N LYS A 105 -3.93 33.55 -35.91
CA LYS A 105 -4.59 32.45 -35.17
C LYS A 105 -3.79 32.04 -33.94
N ASP A 106 -2.48 31.89 -34.09
CA ASP A 106 -1.59 31.52 -32.99
C ASP A 106 -1.57 32.59 -31.90
N GLU A 107 -1.48 33.87 -32.27
CA GLU A 107 -1.57 35.00 -31.34
C GLU A 107 -2.92 35.03 -30.61
N TYR A 108 -4.02 34.84 -31.34
CA TYR A 108 -5.35 34.77 -30.74
C TYR A 108 -5.44 33.61 -29.74
N HIS A 109 -4.91 32.44 -30.10
CA HIS A 109 -4.89 31.28 -29.22
C HIS A 109 -4.06 31.53 -27.95
N GLN A 110 -2.89 32.15 -28.07
CA GLN A 110 -2.07 32.52 -26.91
C GLN A 110 -2.78 33.52 -25.99
N ARG A 111 -3.44 34.54 -26.56
CA ARG A 111 -4.24 35.50 -25.78
C ARG A 111 -5.40 34.81 -25.06
N TYR A 112 -6.07 33.88 -25.72
CA TYR A 112 -7.13 33.09 -25.11
C TYR A 112 -6.61 32.24 -23.94
N LEU A 113 -5.47 31.56 -24.10
CA LEU A 113 -4.86 30.79 -23.02
C LEU A 113 -4.46 31.67 -21.84
N ALA A 114 -3.81 32.79 -22.09
CA ALA A 114 -3.42 33.73 -21.05
C ALA A 114 -4.64 34.30 -20.30
N ALA A 115 -5.75 34.59 -21.02
CA ALA A 115 -6.99 35.02 -20.39
C ALA A 115 -7.61 33.90 -19.53
N ALA A 116 -7.60 32.66 -20.03
CA ALA A 116 -8.10 31.50 -19.29
C ALA A 116 -7.28 31.21 -18.03
N GLU A 117 -5.96 31.38 -18.10
CA GLU A 117 -5.07 31.26 -16.93
C GLU A 117 -5.38 32.33 -15.88
N LYS A 118 -5.53 33.59 -16.29
CA LYS A 118 -5.95 34.67 -15.37
C LYS A 118 -7.28 34.38 -14.68
N VAL A 119 -8.26 33.86 -15.41
CA VAL A 119 -9.56 33.47 -14.81
C VAL A 119 -9.38 32.33 -13.82
N ARG A 120 -8.53 31.33 -14.12
CA ARG A 120 -8.23 30.24 -13.20
C ARG A 120 -7.48 30.71 -11.96
N GLU A 121 -6.53 31.62 -12.10
CA GLU A 121 -5.80 32.22 -10.98
C GLU A 121 -6.74 33.06 -10.11
N ALA A 122 -7.60 33.88 -10.74
CA ALA A 122 -8.62 34.63 -10.03
C ALA A 122 -9.58 33.70 -9.28
N ALA A 123 -9.99 32.57 -9.87
CA ALA A 123 -10.84 31.59 -9.20
C ALA A 123 -10.13 30.84 -8.06
N ARG A 124 -8.83 30.58 -8.19
CA ARG A 124 -8.01 29.98 -7.11
C ARG A 124 -7.81 30.93 -5.94
N ASN A 125 -7.64 32.22 -6.23
CA ASN A 125 -7.41 33.26 -5.24
C ASN A 125 -8.73 33.88 -4.73
N ALA A 126 -9.85 33.59 -5.39
CA ALA A 126 -11.17 33.94 -4.90
C ALA A 126 -11.40 33.16 -3.60
N GLY A 127 -11.26 33.88 -2.49
CA GLY A 127 -11.68 33.37 -1.19
C GLY A 127 -13.19 33.14 -1.16
N LEU A 128 -13.64 32.51 -0.08
CA LEU A 128 -15.06 32.39 0.22
C LEU A 128 -15.69 33.79 0.37
N THR A 129 -16.95 33.91 -0.03
CA THR A 129 -17.70 35.16 0.17
C THR A 129 -17.96 35.39 1.67
N GLU A 130 -18.17 36.64 2.07
CA GLU A 130 -18.45 36.99 3.48
C GLU A 130 -19.69 36.25 4.02
N ALA A 131 -20.72 36.07 3.19
CA ALA A 131 -21.92 35.30 3.56
C ALA A 131 -21.61 33.80 3.74
N GLU A 132 -20.74 33.21 2.92
CA GLU A 132 -20.31 31.82 3.07
C GLU A 132 -19.44 31.65 4.33
N LEU A 133 -18.55 32.59 4.63
CA LEU A 133 -17.73 32.56 5.84
C LEU A 133 -18.57 32.59 7.12
N LEU A 134 -19.68 33.34 7.12
CA LEU A 134 -20.59 33.45 8.27
C LEU A 134 -21.58 32.29 8.40
N THR A 135 -21.84 31.55 7.31
CA THR A 135 -22.78 30.41 7.31
C THR A 135 -22.09 29.07 7.48
N MET A 136 -20.78 28.98 7.19
CA MET A 136 -20.01 27.76 7.43
C MET A 136 -19.64 27.59 8.91
N PRO A 137 -19.67 26.35 9.44
CA PRO A 137 -19.25 26.08 10.80
C PRO A 137 -17.75 26.37 10.98
N THR A 138 -17.38 26.85 12.16
CA THR A 138 -16.00 27.22 12.51
C THR A 138 -15.15 25.98 12.82
N ILE A 139 -14.48 25.43 11.81
CA ILE A 139 -13.53 24.29 11.95
C ILE A 139 -12.06 24.77 12.02
N SER A 140 -11.83 26.09 12.13
CA SER A 140 -10.50 26.71 12.06
C SER A 140 -9.49 26.14 13.06
N ASN A 141 -9.93 25.86 14.29
CA ASN A 141 -9.06 25.32 15.34
C ASN A 141 -8.64 23.86 15.10
N LEU A 142 -9.45 23.07 14.39
CA LEU A 142 -9.13 21.68 14.07
C LEU A 142 -8.15 21.61 12.89
N LEU A 143 -8.32 22.48 11.89
CA LEU A 143 -7.43 22.55 10.74
C LEU A 143 -6.07 23.16 11.07
N SER A 144 -5.99 24.09 12.03
CA SER A 144 -4.73 24.70 12.47
C SER A 144 -3.87 23.76 13.31
N THR A 145 -4.50 22.86 14.08
CA THR A 145 -3.83 21.96 15.02
C THR A 145 -3.49 20.59 14.43
N ALA A 146 -4.14 20.19 13.31
CA ALA A 146 -3.94 18.87 12.68
C ALA A 146 -2.62 18.70 11.90
N GLN A 147 -1.63 19.57 12.11
CA GLN A 147 -0.30 19.33 11.58
C GLN A 147 0.40 18.34 12.52
N LEU A 148 0.79 17.17 11.98
CA LEU A 148 1.62 16.20 12.69
C LEU A 148 2.81 16.93 13.33
N LYS A 149 2.78 17.06 14.67
CA LYS A 149 3.88 17.67 15.41
C LYS A 149 5.13 16.84 15.13
N ARG A 150 6.13 17.45 14.51
CA ARG A 150 7.45 16.80 14.38
C ARG A 150 8.00 16.60 15.79
N GLN A 151 8.46 15.38 16.08
CA GLN A 151 9.12 15.08 17.34
C GLN A 151 10.33 16.00 17.51
N THR A 152 10.59 16.45 18.73
CA THR A 152 11.84 17.16 19.05
C THR A 152 13.02 16.17 19.01
N ALA A 153 14.25 16.69 18.86
CA ALA A 153 15.44 15.83 18.87
C ALA A 153 15.53 15.02 20.18
N ASP A 154 15.22 15.65 21.31
CA ASP A 154 15.24 15.01 22.63
C ASP A 154 14.19 13.89 22.73
N GLU A 155 12.96 14.12 22.26
CA GLU A 155 11.89 13.09 22.23
C GLU A 155 12.30 11.89 21.35
N TYR A 156 13.00 12.14 20.25
CA TYR A 156 13.48 11.10 19.36
C TYR A 156 14.60 10.27 20.00
N GLU A 157 15.56 10.91 20.67
CA GLU A 157 16.64 10.21 21.38
C GLU A 157 16.11 9.38 22.54
N GLN A 158 15.17 9.90 23.33
CA GLN A 158 14.53 9.15 24.40
C GLN A 158 13.86 7.88 23.86
N LYS A 159 13.06 8.01 22.79
CA LYS A 159 12.39 6.87 22.17
C LYS A 159 13.36 5.86 21.56
N ARG A 160 14.52 6.32 21.08
CA ARG A 160 15.58 5.44 20.59
C ARG A 160 16.22 4.65 21.73
N LEU A 161 16.51 5.31 22.87
CA LEU A 161 17.06 4.66 24.05
C LEU A 161 16.08 3.64 24.64
N GLU A 162 14.78 3.97 24.69
CA GLU A 162 13.73 3.03 25.13
C GLU A 162 13.69 1.77 24.26
N ARG A 163 13.79 1.92 22.93
CA ARG A 163 13.83 0.78 22.01
C ARG A 163 15.06 -0.08 22.24
N GLN A 164 16.23 0.54 22.36
CA GLN A 164 17.48 -0.17 22.61
C GLN A 164 17.43 -0.94 23.93
N HIS A 165 16.87 -0.33 24.98
CA HIS A 165 16.68 -0.98 26.27
C HIS A 165 15.74 -2.20 26.16
N ASN A 166 14.63 -2.06 25.43
CA ASN A 166 13.69 -3.17 25.24
C ASN A 166 14.32 -4.34 24.46
N ASP A 167 15.11 -4.04 23.44
CA ASP A 167 15.84 -5.05 22.66
C ASP A 167 16.85 -5.80 23.54
N GLN A 168 17.61 -5.08 24.37
CA GLN A 168 18.57 -5.67 25.32
C GLN A 168 17.88 -6.55 26.35
N LEU A 169 16.74 -6.09 26.90
CA LEU A 169 15.96 -6.85 27.86
C LEU A 169 15.44 -8.17 27.24
N GLN A 170 15.02 -8.13 25.97
CA GLN A 170 14.60 -9.34 25.26
C GLN A 170 15.76 -10.32 25.04
N GLN A 171 16.96 -9.82 24.70
CA GLN A 171 18.15 -10.65 24.54
C GLN A 171 18.54 -11.32 25.87
N LEU A 172 18.55 -10.56 26.97
CA LEU A 172 18.86 -11.08 28.30
C LEU A 172 17.87 -12.19 28.70
N LYS A 173 16.57 -12.02 28.44
CA LYS A 173 15.58 -13.07 28.70
C LYS A 173 15.87 -14.35 27.92
N GLN A 174 16.24 -14.24 26.65
CA GLN A 174 16.60 -15.41 25.84
C GLN A 174 17.86 -16.11 26.35
N GLU A 175 18.84 -15.34 26.82
CA GLU A 175 20.06 -15.89 27.44
C GLU A 175 19.76 -16.58 28.77
N GLU A 176 18.91 -16.00 29.60
CA GLU A 176 18.43 -16.62 30.85
C GLU A 176 17.70 -17.93 30.58
N GLU A 177 16.83 -17.99 29.57
CA GLU A 177 16.13 -19.21 29.17
C GLU A 177 17.12 -20.29 28.72
N ARG A 178 18.11 -19.93 27.89
CA ARG A 178 19.17 -20.86 27.47
C ARG A 178 19.99 -21.36 28.66
N ALA A 179 20.35 -20.48 29.59
CA ALA A 179 21.08 -20.85 30.80
C ALA A 179 20.27 -21.82 31.67
N ARG A 180 18.96 -21.59 31.82
CA ARG A 180 18.05 -22.52 32.54
C ARG A 180 18.02 -23.90 31.89
N VAL A 181 17.93 -23.98 30.57
CA VAL A 181 17.96 -25.26 29.84
C VAL A 181 19.29 -25.98 30.06
N VAL A 182 20.41 -25.27 30.05
CA VAL A 182 21.73 -25.87 30.32
C VAL A 182 21.83 -26.38 31.76
N VAL A 183 21.31 -25.64 32.74
CA VAL A 183 21.27 -26.11 34.14
C VAL A 183 20.42 -27.37 34.25
N GLN A 184 19.25 -27.43 33.62
CA GLN A 184 18.42 -28.63 33.59
C GLN A 184 19.14 -29.81 32.94
N LEU A 185 19.91 -29.57 31.88
CA LEU A 185 20.72 -30.60 31.23
C LEU A 185 21.82 -31.12 32.17
N ILE A 186 22.45 -30.25 32.95
CA ILE A 186 23.47 -30.62 33.95
C ILE A 186 22.84 -31.49 35.04
N ASP A 187 21.67 -31.11 35.54
CA ASP A 187 20.94 -31.90 36.56
C ASP A 187 20.55 -33.29 36.03
N GLN A 188 20.32 -33.43 34.72
CA GLN A 188 20.03 -34.71 34.05
C GLN A 188 21.28 -35.46 33.57
N ALA A 189 22.47 -34.85 33.64
CA ALA A 189 23.69 -35.41 33.05
C ALA A 189 24.15 -36.70 33.72
N ASP A 190 23.78 -36.90 34.99
CA ASP A 190 24.10 -38.11 35.75
C ASP A 190 23.40 -39.36 35.20
N ASP A 191 22.27 -39.20 34.51
CA ASP A 191 21.53 -40.29 33.86
C ASP A 191 22.07 -40.59 32.44
N PHE A 192 22.92 -39.73 31.88
CA PHE A 192 23.47 -39.94 30.56
C PHE A 192 24.62 -40.96 30.58
N ILE A 193 24.50 -41.96 29.71
CA ILE A 193 25.53 -42.96 29.49
C ILE A 193 26.56 -42.38 28.52
N VAL A 194 27.76 -42.06 29.01
CA VAL A 194 28.84 -41.49 28.21
C VAL A 194 29.95 -42.51 27.95
N THR A 195 30.25 -43.38 28.93
CA THR A 195 31.31 -44.40 28.81
C THR A 195 30.74 -45.80 28.55
N GLU A 196 31.56 -46.68 27.97
CA GLU A 196 31.17 -48.08 27.74
C GLU A 196 30.87 -48.83 29.05
N GLU A 197 31.56 -48.48 30.13
CA GLU A 197 31.33 -49.06 31.46
C GLU A 197 29.95 -48.67 32.00
N GLN A 198 29.57 -47.38 31.86
CA GLN A 198 28.23 -46.90 32.21
C GLN A 198 27.15 -47.55 31.36
N LEU A 199 27.46 -47.91 30.11
CA LEU A 199 26.53 -48.60 29.23
C LEU A 199 26.25 -50.02 29.72
N VAL A 200 27.29 -50.78 30.06
CA VAL A 200 27.13 -52.14 30.60
C VAL A 200 26.36 -52.09 31.92
N ALA A 201 26.70 -51.18 32.83
CA ALA A 201 25.97 -51.00 34.08
C ALA A 201 24.50 -50.58 33.88
N GLY A 202 24.23 -49.71 32.90
CA GLY A 202 22.88 -49.30 32.52
C GLY A 202 22.06 -50.45 31.91
N VAL A 203 22.67 -51.27 31.05
CA VAL A 203 22.06 -52.47 30.47
C VAL A 203 21.78 -53.50 31.56
N GLU A 204 22.74 -53.79 32.44
CA GLU A 204 22.50 -54.68 33.58
C GLU A 204 21.37 -54.16 34.48
N LYS A 205 21.36 -52.87 34.82
CA LYS A 205 20.27 -52.27 35.61
C LYS A 205 18.91 -52.38 34.90
N ALA A 206 18.84 -52.13 33.60
CA ALA A 206 17.59 -52.18 32.82
C ALA A 206 17.07 -53.62 32.62
N PHE A 207 17.96 -54.60 32.38
CA PHE A 207 17.57 -55.98 32.06
C PHE A 207 17.56 -56.92 33.28
N VAL A 208 18.39 -56.68 34.30
CA VAL A 208 18.41 -57.49 35.53
C VAL A 208 17.35 -57.03 36.53
N ASN A 209 17.20 -55.71 36.73
CA ASN A 209 16.16 -55.18 37.63
C ASN A 209 14.81 -54.94 36.92
N GLY A 210 14.76 -54.90 35.59
CA GLY A 210 13.51 -54.84 34.81
C GLY A 210 12.74 -56.16 34.72
N SER A 211 13.29 -57.27 35.25
CA SER A 211 12.63 -58.59 35.30
C SER A 211 11.94 -58.86 36.65
N SER A 212 11.88 -57.90 37.59
CA SER A 212 11.35 -58.17 38.93
C SER A 212 9.85 -57.91 39.05
N SER A 213 9.04 -58.85 38.55
CA SER A 213 7.84 -59.31 39.28
C SER A 213 7.79 -60.85 39.38
N GLY A 214 8.92 -61.46 39.76
CA GLY A 214 8.89 -62.63 40.65
C GLY A 214 9.21 -64.02 40.08
N ARG A 215 10.29 -64.60 40.64
CA ARG A 215 10.73 -66.02 40.74
C ARG A 215 11.55 -66.63 39.58
N ASN A 216 12.83 -66.82 39.89
CA ASN A 216 13.87 -67.65 39.24
C ASN A 216 13.50 -69.15 39.08
N PRO A 217 14.37 -70.00 38.49
CA PRO A 217 14.91 -70.02 37.11
C PRO A 217 14.72 -71.44 36.50
N VAL A 218 15.39 -71.73 35.36
CA VAL A 218 15.61 -73.05 34.72
C VAL A 218 14.69 -73.40 33.55
N GLY A 219 15.28 -73.35 32.35
CA GLY A 219 15.07 -74.32 31.25
C GLY A 219 13.75 -74.22 30.48
N GLY A 220 13.83 -73.74 29.24
CA GLY A 220 12.78 -74.00 28.24
C GLY A 220 12.57 -72.84 27.28
N TRP A 221 12.96 -73.04 26.02
CA TRP A 221 12.40 -72.25 24.92
C TRP A 221 10.93 -72.63 24.78
N SER A 222 10.00 -71.72 25.11
CA SER A 222 8.58 -71.87 24.75
C SER A 222 8.02 -70.57 24.17
N ILE A 223 7.51 -70.66 22.94
CA ILE A 223 7.05 -69.58 22.06
C ILE A 223 5.56 -69.22 22.26
N THR A 224 4.92 -69.60 23.38
CA THR A 224 3.46 -69.46 23.51
C THR A 224 3.02 -68.99 24.90
N SER A 225 3.25 -67.72 25.22
CA SER A 225 2.46 -66.98 26.22
C SER A 225 2.64 -65.47 26.05
N PHE A 226 1.90 -64.88 25.12
CA PHE A 226 1.74 -63.42 24.98
C PHE A 226 0.75 -62.91 26.04
N LYS A 227 1.15 -62.87 27.31
CA LYS A 227 0.45 -62.09 28.33
C LYS A 227 1.46 -61.49 29.30
N GLU A 228 1.44 -60.16 29.32
CA GLU A 228 1.86 -59.25 30.40
C GLU A 228 3.33 -58.83 30.51
N ASP A 229 4.32 -59.60 30.05
CA ASP A 229 5.75 -59.23 30.25
C ASP A 229 6.43 -58.49 29.09
N SER A 230 5.66 -57.97 28.14
CA SER A 230 6.20 -57.18 27.02
C SER A 230 6.18 -55.69 27.35
N ILE A 231 7.01 -54.85 26.70
CA ILE A 231 6.93 -53.37 26.80
C ILE A 231 5.50 -52.85 26.53
N MET A 232 4.73 -53.59 25.73
CA MET A 232 3.31 -53.35 25.46
C MET A 232 2.37 -53.64 26.66
N GLY A 233 2.82 -54.38 27.67
CA GLY A 233 2.14 -54.67 28.93
C GLY A 233 2.50 -53.68 30.05
N VAL A 234 3.76 -53.30 30.18
CA VAL A 234 4.23 -52.29 31.17
C VAL A 234 3.82 -50.87 30.77
N GLY A 235 3.72 -50.58 29.46
CA GLY A 235 3.21 -49.29 28.95
C GLY A 235 1.73 -49.04 29.18
N ARG A 236 0.97 -49.99 29.76
CA ARG A 236 -0.40 -49.73 30.23
C ARG A 236 -0.47 -49.08 31.61
N ASN A 237 0.63 -49.14 32.38
CA ASN A 237 0.72 -48.53 33.71
C ASN A 237 1.74 -47.38 33.75
N SER A 238 2.33 -46.98 32.63
CA SER A 238 3.03 -45.70 32.55
C SER A 238 1.98 -44.59 32.65
N ALA A 239 1.94 -43.96 33.82
CA ALA A 239 1.14 -42.79 34.14
C ALA A 239 0.92 -41.86 32.93
N GLY A 240 -0.34 -41.45 32.70
CA GLY A 240 -0.57 -40.22 31.95
C GLY A 240 -1.69 -40.16 30.92
N LEU A 241 -2.81 -40.87 31.09
CA LEU A 241 -4.06 -40.35 30.50
C LEU A 241 -5.24 -40.43 31.45
N GLU A 242 -5.54 -41.58 32.08
CA GLU A 242 -6.65 -41.66 33.04
C GLU A 242 -6.33 -41.00 34.40
N GLU A 243 -5.08 -41.08 34.87
CA GLU A 243 -4.62 -40.37 36.07
C GLU A 243 -4.36 -38.88 35.79
N LEU A 244 -3.91 -38.53 34.57
CA LEU A 244 -3.84 -37.13 34.13
C LEU A 244 -5.23 -36.52 33.90
N VAL A 245 -6.21 -37.32 33.45
CA VAL A 245 -7.62 -36.92 33.31
C VAL A 245 -8.34 -36.91 34.65
N GLY A 246 -7.97 -37.76 35.61
CA GLY A 246 -8.50 -37.74 36.98
C GLY A 246 -7.92 -36.59 37.82
N MET A 247 -6.62 -36.34 37.72
CA MET A 247 -5.99 -35.16 38.32
C MET A 247 -6.38 -33.86 37.59
N ALA A 248 -6.60 -33.89 36.27
CA ALA A 248 -7.22 -32.79 35.56
C ALA A 248 -8.68 -32.65 35.94
N SER A 249 -9.51 -33.69 36.06
CA SER A 249 -10.93 -33.49 36.40
C SER A 249 -11.13 -32.99 37.84
N GLU A 250 -10.35 -33.46 38.81
CA GLU A 250 -10.50 -33.03 40.20
C GLU A 250 -9.77 -31.71 40.51
N ALA A 251 -8.61 -31.46 39.88
CA ALA A 251 -7.92 -30.18 40.01
C ALA A 251 -8.46 -29.13 39.04
N GLU A 252 -9.03 -29.49 37.89
CA GLU A 252 -9.71 -28.56 36.97
C GLU A 252 -11.18 -28.37 37.34
N GLU A 253 -11.93 -29.22 38.02
CA GLU A 253 -13.26 -28.79 38.48
C GLU A 253 -13.15 -27.75 39.62
N SER A 254 -12.17 -27.91 40.51
CA SER A 254 -11.88 -26.93 41.58
C SER A 254 -11.08 -25.72 41.09
N LYS A 255 -10.05 -25.92 40.24
CA LYS A 255 -9.34 -24.80 39.63
C LYS A 255 -10.05 -24.22 38.42
N LEU A 256 -10.92 -24.86 37.64
CA LEU A 256 -11.74 -24.19 36.61
C LEU A 256 -12.96 -23.52 37.23
N THR A 257 -13.42 -23.91 38.41
CA THR A 257 -14.36 -23.05 39.16
C THR A 257 -13.63 -21.85 39.73
N GLU A 258 -12.45 -22.01 40.36
CA GLU A 258 -11.67 -20.86 40.86
C GLU A 258 -11.03 -20.00 39.74
N ILE A 259 -10.51 -20.59 38.68
CA ILE A 259 -9.99 -19.94 37.46
C ILE A 259 -11.16 -19.45 36.62
N GLY A 260 -12.30 -20.14 36.56
CA GLY A 260 -13.50 -19.66 35.89
C GLY A 260 -14.08 -18.43 36.59
N ASP A 261 -14.12 -18.44 37.93
CA ASP A 261 -14.51 -17.30 38.74
C ASP A 261 -13.46 -16.18 38.66
N ALA A 262 -12.16 -16.50 38.64
CA ALA A 262 -11.08 -15.51 38.48
C ALA A 262 -11.02 -14.92 37.06
N ILE A 263 -11.25 -15.72 36.01
CA ILE A 263 -11.35 -15.28 34.61
C ILE A 263 -12.63 -14.48 34.42
N ALA A 264 -13.76 -14.87 35.03
CA ALA A 264 -14.98 -14.09 35.02
C ALA A 264 -14.79 -12.73 35.73
N LEU A 265 -14.07 -12.69 36.86
CA LEU A 265 -13.69 -11.47 37.57
C LEU A 265 -12.70 -10.59 36.78
N GLU A 266 -11.73 -11.19 36.09
CA GLU A 266 -10.80 -10.50 35.19
C GLU A 266 -11.51 -9.95 33.93
N LEU A 267 -12.51 -10.67 33.41
CA LEU A 267 -13.26 -10.28 32.22
C LEU A 267 -14.38 -9.26 32.50
N THR A 268 -14.93 -9.20 33.72
CA THR A 268 -16.12 -8.35 34.02
C THR A 268 -15.90 -7.33 35.14
N GLY A 269 -14.82 -7.44 35.93
CA GLY A 269 -14.69 -6.72 37.20
C GLY A 269 -13.29 -6.23 37.56
N VAL A 270 -13.07 -6.05 38.87
CA VAL A 270 -11.79 -5.64 39.47
C VAL A 270 -11.19 -6.89 40.09
N THR A 271 -9.94 -7.18 39.75
CA THR A 271 -9.20 -8.33 40.29
C THR A 271 -9.09 -8.25 41.82
N ASN A 272 -8.86 -9.37 42.49
CA ASN A 272 -8.67 -9.43 43.95
C ASN A 272 -7.53 -8.52 44.48
N ASN A 273 -6.69 -8.00 43.58
CA ASN A 273 -5.60 -7.08 43.87
C ASN A 273 -5.98 -5.59 43.69
N GLY A 274 -7.26 -5.27 43.52
CA GLY A 274 -7.75 -3.90 43.34
C GLY A 274 -7.40 -3.27 41.97
N LYS A 275 -6.85 -4.06 41.04
CA LYS A 275 -6.51 -3.62 39.68
C LYS A 275 -7.68 -3.89 38.72
N PRO A 276 -7.95 -2.99 37.75
CA PRO A 276 -9.00 -3.21 36.77
C PRO A 276 -8.72 -4.51 36.00
N GLY A 277 -9.73 -5.37 35.87
CA GLY A 277 -9.62 -6.60 35.09
C GLY A 277 -9.41 -6.32 33.61
N LEU A 278 -8.92 -7.33 32.89
CA LEU A 278 -8.68 -7.31 31.45
C LEU A 278 -9.87 -6.82 30.61
N GLY A 279 -11.11 -7.14 31.00
CA GLY A 279 -12.30 -6.61 30.32
C GLY A 279 -12.39 -5.08 30.40
N ARG A 280 -12.16 -4.54 31.60
CA ARG A 280 -12.17 -3.09 31.86
C ARG A 280 -11.00 -2.38 31.20
N ILE A 281 -9.85 -3.04 31.10
CA ILE A 281 -8.69 -2.53 30.35
C ILE A 281 -8.97 -2.55 28.83
N ALA A 282 -9.61 -3.59 28.31
CA ALA A 282 -10.00 -3.67 26.91
C ALA A 282 -11.08 -2.63 26.56
N GLU A 283 -12.00 -2.33 27.46
CA GLU A 283 -12.99 -1.24 27.33
C GLU A 283 -12.34 0.14 27.33
N ILE A 284 -11.39 0.39 28.25
CA ILE A 284 -10.60 1.63 28.29
C ILE A 284 -9.76 1.79 27.02
N LEU A 285 -9.16 0.71 26.51
CA LEU A 285 -8.37 0.71 25.28
C LEU A 285 -9.23 0.86 24.01
N ARG A 286 -10.49 0.42 24.03
CA ARG A 286 -11.47 0.69 22.96
C ARG A 286 -12.05 2.10 23.02
N GLY A 287 -11.83 2.84 24.13
CA GLY A 287 -12.34 4.19 24.33
C GLY A 287 -13.79 4.24 24.78
N ASP A 288 -14.35 3.11 25.22
CA ASP A 288 -15.71 3.05 25.74
C ASP A 288 -15.71 3.52 27.20
N ASN A 289 -16.05 4.79 27.42
CA ASN A 289 -16.15 5.37 28.77
C ASN A 289 -17.34 4.78 29.53
N VAL A 290 -17.12 3.69 30.25
CA VAL A 290 -18.14 3.08 31.12
C VAL A 290 -18.54 4.02 32.28
N LEU A 291 -17.72 5.02 32.63
CA LEU A 291 -18.13 6.08 33.58
C LEU A 291 -19.23 6.97 33.00
N GLU A 292 -19.14 7.36 31.72
CA GLU A 292 -20.22 8.09 31.04
C GLU A 292 -21.44 7.20 30.82
N ARG A 293 -21.26 5.92 30.46
CA ARG A 293 -22.37 4.98 30.27
C ARG A 293 -23.04 4.58 31.59
N ALA A 294 -22.28 4.45 32.68
CA ALA A 294 -22.80 4.21 34.02
C ALA A 294 -23.46 5.47 34.60
N GLU A 295 -22.96 6.68 34.30
CA GLU A 295 -23.67 7.93 34.59
C GLU A 295 -24.95 8.06 33.75
N GLN A 296 -24.93 7.66 32.47
CA GLN A 296 -26.11 7.59 31.61
C GLN A 296 -27.10 6.52 32.07
N LEU A 297 -26.67 5.37 32.58
CA LEU A 297 -27.52 4.32 33.14
C LEU A 297 -28.06 4.70 34.53
N ARG A 298 -27.26 5.44 35.33
CA ARG A 298 -27.68 5.97 36.63
C ARG A 298 -28.64 7.15 36.48
N ASN A 299 -28.49 7.95 35.43
CA ASN A 299 -29.44 9.00 35.04
C ASN A 299 -30.62 8.46 34.21
N GLY A 300 -30.47 7.30 33.58
CA GLY A 300 -31.42 6.68 32.66
C GLY A 300 -32.32 5.61 33.29
N LYS A 301 -32.26 5.40 34.61
CA LYS A 301 -33.11 4.42 35.31
C LYS A 301 -34.55 4.93 35.50
N LYS A 302 -35.22 5.17 34.39
CA LYS A 302 -36.65 5.01 34.17
C LYS A 302 -36.81 4.64 32.69
N MET A 303 -36.91 3.35 32.38
CA MET A 303 -37.66 2.74 31.27
C MET A 303 -37.44 1.22 31.38
N GLY A 304 -38.51 0.45 31.14
CA GLY A 304 -38.80 -0.79 31.85
C GLY A 304 -38.13 -2.05 31.32
N GLU A 305 -37.93 -3.01 32.23
CA GLU A 305 -37.42 -4.38 32.05
C GLU A 305 -38.21 -5.27 31.06
N ALA A 306 -39.21 -4.71 30.37
CA ALA A 306 -40.10 -5.43 29.46
C ALA A 306 -39.66 -5.40 27.99
N GLU A 307 -38.87 -4.39 27.57
CA GLU A 307 -38.45 -4.23 26.17
C GLU A 307 -37.20 -5.09 25.85
N ASP A 308 -36.26 -5.17 26.78
CA ASP A 308 -35.02 -5.96 26.62
C ASP A 308 -35.27 -7.47 26.45
N LEU A 309 -36.30 -8.00 27.12
CA LEU A 309 -36.68 -9.41 27.00
C LEU A 309 -37.36 -9.74 25.66
N ALA A 310 -37.95 -8.74 24.99
CA ALA A 310 -38.55 -8.89 23.68
C ALA A 310 -37.48 -8.90 22.58
N GLU A 311 -36.46 -8.03 22.68
CA GLU A 311 -35.34 -8.01 21.74
C GLU A 311 -34.47 -9.27 21.83
N ILE A 312 -34.21 -9.78 23.05
CA ILE A 312 -33.45 -11.04 23.23
C ILE A 312 -34.21 -12.24 22.65
N ARG A 313 -35.54 -12.28 22.79
CA ARG A 313 -36.38 -13.35 22.18
C ARG A 313 -36.44 -13.26 20.66
N GLN A 314 -36.34 -12.06 20.10
CA GLN A 314 -36.38 -11.85 18.67
C GLN A 314 -35.03 -12.19 18.02
N ALA A 315 -33.91 -11.81 18.67
CA ALA A 315 -32.57 -12.20 18.25
C ALA A 315 -32.33 -13.73 18.29
N LEU A 316 -32.95 -14.44 19.25
CA LEU A 316 -32.89 -15.91 19.31
C LEU A 316 -33.75 -16.60 18.23
N LYS A 317 -34.80 -15.95 17.72
CA LYS A 317 -35.63 -16.48 16.62
C LYS A 317 -34.98 -16.32 15.25
N ASP A 318 -34.12 -15.33 15.08
CA ASP A 318 -33.42 -15.08 13.82
C ASP A 318 -32.16 -15.95 13.65
N LEU A 319 -31.84 -16.79 14.65
CA LEU A 319 -30.70 -17.72 14.69
C LEU A 319 -31.07 -19.20 14.45
N GLU A 320 -32.35 -19.54 14.33
CA GLU A 320 -32.87 -20.84 13.86
C GLU A 320 -33.28 -20.78 12.37
#